data_AF-A0A0N4W252-F1
#
_entry.id   AF-A0A0N4W252-F1
#
_cell.length_a   1.000
_cell.length_b   1.000
_cell.length_c   1.000
_cell.angle_alpha   90.00
_cell.angle_beta   90.00
_cell.angle_gamma   90.00
#
_symmetry.space_group_name_H-M   'P 1'
#
loop_
_entity.id
_entity.type
_entity.pdbx_description
1 polymer ?
#
loop_
_entity_poly.entity_id
_entity_poly.type
_entity_poly.pdbx_seq_one_letter_code
_entity_poly.pdbx_strand_id
1 'polypeptide(L)'
;IDKVTIDAHPIEQSIVIKYQVENRRTRHATACQKLINLRDLNEDVDIHLLADVVMEKCALIPEGMRQELEQILFYLQNRNKRASKSGSVMVYYIFFVSSRDFGFHFANLGLALITGCFQSYIELFYEDTAEKNRGALNILELTKTTANLEVLIENETLIGALARVFREDWKKNFELATTIIRIFVQFSYYNQFQATLSHHKIGALCMNAMEYEIKRGELWAAEAKNEDEKTARKCRLAIRKQQALLAACITLLTNLAHDINVELKMVRRDIVPMLLRCLSMRDSAELTLATVQFLLKLSIFEENKTTMEQGNIIGKLLQLFPIDDIELRKAVIRLLFNLSFDAKSRRRMVSEGLLAHVAPLIESDAKALNLLYQLSVALSHCYFFDRTPNLYVATTGRGIYCFLIFLCCSKLSLLLDAAIDGRDLMVAKIVRSIAGHEGPTQDMFVVRSRINDKSLGLEFIGTAALIKVADWSRFITVHHKFKLVVMCGTMARQVDAARTLVPLLEVFLQLLHTMQEDDEFVVQLLYLFLQLLRHRELANRLMGPDSALGAYVIDLMHDKNPAIREMCDNALVIIGEHSQEWARRIAGERFRWHNAQWLDTVEGGAVMDDDYVPGMLFEDQFDDGFDLSNDEPLY
;
A
#
# COMPACT_ATOMS: atom_id res chain seq x y z
N ILE A 1 -34.54 -34.70 52.59
CA ILE A 1 -33.38 -33.78 52.56
C ILE A 1 -33.21 -33.57 51.10
N ASP A 2 -33.49 -32.35 50.66
CA ASP A 2 -33.67 -32.08 49.24
C ASP A 2 -32.62 -31.06 48.85
N LYS A 3 -32.07 -31.18 47.63
CA LYS A 3 -30.97 -30.36 47.10
C LYS A 3 -29.72 -30.35 47.99
N VAL A 4 -29.04 -31.49 48.06
CA VAL A 4 -27.70 -31.57 48.64
C VAL A 4 -26.68 -31.09 47.61
N THR A 5 -25.79 -30.18 48.00
CA THR A 5 -24.62 -29.79 47.20
C THR A 5 -23.35 -29.89 48.06
N ILE A 6 -22.26 -30.36 47.46
CA ILE A 6 -20.95 -30.49 48.11
C ILE A 6 -19.94 -29.55 47.43
N ASP A 7 -19.20 -28.78 48.23
CA ASP A 7 -18.21 -27.79 47.76
C ASP A 7 -16.92 -27.89 48.59
N ALA A 8 -15.80 -27.43 48.04
CA ALA A 8 -14.56 -27.22 48.80
C ALA A 8 -14.63 -25.90 49.60
N HIS A 9 -14.17 -25.88 50.86
CA HIS A 9 -14.04 -24.64 51.61
C HIS A 9 -12.94 -23.75 51.03
N PRO A 10 -13.17 -22.43 50.85
CA PRO A 10 -12.26 -21.56 50.11
C PRO A 10 -10.89 -21.38 50.79
N ILE A 11 -10.83 -21.51 52.13
CA ILE A 11 -9.62 -21.18 52.91
C ILE A 11 -9.13 -22.37 53.75
N GLU A 12 -9.99 -23.30 54.12
CA GLU A 12 -9.64 -24.42 55.01
C GLU A 12 -9.62 -25.73 54.22
N GLN A 13 -8.92 -26.75 54.74
CA GLN A 13 -9.02 -28.12 54.24
C GLN A 13 -10.32 -28.75 54.75
N SER A 14 -11.46 -28.28 54.25
CA SER A 14 -12.77 -28.77 54.66
C SER A 14 -13.76 -28.84 53.50
N ILE A 15 -14.71 -29.76 53.60
CA ILE A 15 -15.81 -29.92 52.65
C ILE A 15 -17.04 -29.21 53.23
N VAL A 16 -17.72 -28.42 52.41
CA VAL A 16 -18.96 -27.72 52.74
C VAL A 16 -20.12 -28.49 52.11
N ILE A 17 -21.05 -28.96 52.93
CA ILE A 17 -22.27 -29.62 52.49
C ILE A 17 -23.43 -28.67 52.75
N LYS A 18 -24.12 -28.23 51.70
CA LYS A 18 -25.34 -27.43 51.82
C LYS A 18 -26.54 -28.31 51.50
N TYR A 19 -27.58 -28.24 52.32
CA TYR A 19 -28.78 -29.06 52.15
C TYR A 19 -30.02 -28.34 52.66
N GLN A 20 -31.20 -28.64 52.09
CA GLN A 20 -32.46 -28.10 52.57
C GLN A 20 -33.23 -29.14 53.39
N VAL A 21 -33.70 -28.71 54.57
CA VAL A 21 -34.60 -29.49 55.42
C VAL A 21 -35.98 -28.87 55.34
N GLU A 22 -36.94 -29.58 54.74
CA GLU A 22 -38.34 -29.20 54.80
C GLU A 22 -38.96 -29.64 56.13
N ASN A 23 -39.52 -28.69 56.87
CA ASN A 23 -40.25 -29.00 58.08
C ASN A 23 -41.70 -29.36 57.73
N ARG A 24 -42.06 -30.65 57.86
CA ARG A 24 -43.38 -31.20 57.52
C ARG A 24 -44.56 -30.52 58.24
N ARG A 25 -44.31 -29.79 59.34
CA ARG A 25 -45.35 -29.07 60.09
C ARG A 25 -45.60 -27.63 59.59
N THR A 26 -44.59 -26.97 59.00
CA THR A 26 -44.68 -25.55 58.62
C THR A 26 -44.53 -25.29 57.12
N ARG A 27 -44.25 -26.32 56.30
CA ARG A 27 -43.97 -26.20 54.85
C ARG A 27 -42.88 -25.17 54.49
N HIS A 28 -42.03 -24.79 55.46
CA HIS A 28 -40.87 -23.95 55.23
C HIS A 28 -39.62 -24.80 55.06
N ALA A 29 -38.85 -24.51 54.01
CA ALA A 29 -37.54 -25.11 53.75
C ALA A 29 -36.45 -24.26 54.41
N THR A 30 -35.72 -24.86 55.34
CA THR A 30 -34.55 -24.23 55.99
C THR A 30 -33.27 -24.67 55.29
N ALA A 31 -32.46 -23.72 54.82
CA ALA A 31 -31.16 -23.99 54.25
C ALA A 31 -30.13 -24.19 55.37
N CYS A 32 -29.52 -25.38 55.40
CA CYS A 32 -28.55 -25.78 56.41
C CYS A 32 -27.19 -26.03 55.75
N GLN A 33 -26.11 -25.75 56.48
CA GLN A 33 -24.75 -26.06 56.05
C GLN A 33 -24.03 -26.92 57.09
N LYS A 34 -23.21 -27.87 56.64
CA LYS A 34 -22.34 -28.70 57.48
C LYS A 34 -20.92 -28.68 56.91
N LEU A 35 -19.95 -28.48 57.78
CA LEU A 35 -18.52 -28.50 57.44
C LEU A 35 -17.89 -29.82 57.89
N ILE A 36 -17.13 -30.46 57.01
CA ILE A 36 -16.29 -31.63 57.33
C ILE A 36 -14.85 -31.19 57.25
N ASN A 37 -14.17 -31.12 58.39
CA ASN A 37 -12.76 -30.72 58.46
C ASN A 37 -11.84 -31.93 58.26
N LEU A 38 -10.94 -31.84 57.29
CA LEU A 38 -9.97 -32.88 56.93
C LEU A 38 -8.63 -32.56 57.57
N ARG A 39 -8.59 -32.73 58.91
CA ARG A 39 -7.37 -32.59 59.70
C ARG A 39 -6.40 -33.67 59.22
N ASP A 40 -5.26 -33.25 58.66
CA ASP A 40 -4.17 -34.10 58.13
C ASP A 40 -4.29 -34.58 56.66
N LEU A 41 -5.03 -33.86 55.81
CA LEU A 41 -4.99 -34.12 54.36
C LEU A 41 -3.62 -33.75 53.76
N ASN A 42 -2.81 -34.76 53.49
CA ASN A 42 -1.50 -34.67 52.82
C ASN A 42 -1.46 -35.56 51.56
N GLU A 43 -0.37 -35.54 50.80
CA GLU A 43 -0.24 -36.22 49.50
C GLU A 43 -0.23 -37.75 49.56
N ASP A 44 0.13 -38.30 50.70
CA ASP A 44 0.21 -39.75 50.90
C ASP A 44 -1.18 -40.33 51.23
N VAL A 45 -2.20 -39.47 51.41
CA VAL A 45 -3.59 -39.89 51.64
C VAL A 45 -4.25 -40.30 50.32
N ASP A 46 -4.66 -41.57 50.23
CA ASP A 46 -5.47 -42.06 49.12
C ASP A 46 -6.88 -41.44 49.15
N ILE A 47 -7.22 -40.72 48.08
CA ILE A 47 -8.47 -39.99 47.94
C ILE A 47 -9.68 -40.92 47.83
N HIS A 48 -9.53 -42.09 47.21
CA HIS A 48 -10.63 -43.04 47.06
C HIS A 48 -11.01 -43.64 48.41
N LEU A 49 -10.01 -44.06 49.20
CA LEU A 49 -10.19 -44.52 50.57
C LEU A 49 -10.72 -43.40 51.49
N LEU A 50 -10.25 -42.17 51.32
CA LEU A 50 -10.76 -41.03 52.08
C LEU A 50 -12.23 -40.72 51.73
N ALA A 51 -12.62 -40.83 50.45
CA ALA A 51 -14.00 -40.66 50.04
C ALA A 51 -14.92 -41.71 50.66
N ASP A 52 -14.48 -42.97 50.75
CA ASP A 52 -15.20 -44.03 51.48
C ASP A 52 -15.44 -43.65 52.94
N VAL A 53 -14.39 -43.22 53.64
CA VAL A 53 -14.48 -42.82 55.06
C VAL A 53 -15.38 -41.59 55.25
N VAL A 54 -15.35 -40.64 54.32
CA VAL A 54 -16.18 -39.44 54.39
C VAL A 54 -17.65 -39.76 54.14
N MET A 55 -17.97 -40.65 53.19
CA MET A 55 -19.34 -41.09 52.94
C MET A 55 -19.88 -41.98 54.07
N GLU A 56 -19.05 -42.85 54.65
CA GLU A 56 -19.42 -43.67 55.81
C GLU A 56 -19.74 -42.79 57.03
N LYS A 57 -18.93 -41.75 57.29
CA LYS A 57 -19.13 -40.83 58.42
C LYS A 57 -20.18 -39.74 58.17
N CYS A 58 -20.59 -39.51 56.93
CA CYS A 58 -21.55 -38.48 56.58
C CYS A 58 -22.66 -39.00 55.65
N ALA A 59 -23.71 -39.55 56.26
CA ALA A 59 -24.93 -40.00 55.59
C ALA A 59 -25.74 -38.89 54.86
N LEU A 60 -25.25 -37.64 54.83
CA LEU A 60 -25.86 -36.55 54.06
C LEU A 60 -25.41 -36.55 52.60
N ILE A 61 -24.31 -37.22 52.26
CA ILE A 61 -23.79 -37.32 50.89
C ILE A 61 -24.39 -38.59 50.25
N PRO A 62 -25.21 -38.47 49.18
CA PRO A 62 -25.73 -39.63 48.47
C PRO A 62 -24.62 -40.42 47.76
N GLU A 63 -24.78 -41.74 47.63
CA GLU A 63 -23.81 -42.60 46.92
C GLU A 63 -23.54 -42.15 45.48
N GLY A 64 -24.54 -41.53 44.82
CA GLY A 64 -24.39 -40.97 43.48
C GLY A 64 -23.44 -39.77 43.35
N MET A 65 -23.06 -39.12 44.45
CA MET A 65 -22.15 -37.96 44.48
C MET A 65 -20.69 -38.35 44.81
N ARG A 66 -20.36 -39.65 44.78
CA ARG A 66 -19.02 -40.15 45.08
C ARG A 66 -17.94 -39.50 44.21
N GLN A 67 -18.16 -39.44 42.90
CA GLN A 67 -17.17 -38.90 41.96
C GLN A 67 -16.92 -37.40 42.21
N GLU A 68 -17.95 -36.65 42.56
CA GLU A 68 -17.85 -35.23 42.92
C GLU A 68 -17.06 -35.04 44.23
N LEU A 69 -17.30 -35.91 45.22
CA LEU A 69 -16.58 -35.91 46.48
C LEU A 69 -15.08 -36.21 46.29
N GLU A 70 -14.75 -37.23 45.50
CA GLU A 70 -13.36 -37.58 45.17
C GLU A 70 -12.65 -36.42 44.46
N GLN A 71 -13.34 -35.71 43.55
CA GLN A 71 -12.79 -34.52 42.87
C GLN A 71 -12.51 -33.37 43.85
N ILE A 72 -13.40 -33.12 44.80
CA ILE A 72 -13.22 -32.09 45.83
C ILE A 72 -12.04 -32.44 46.74
N LEU A 73 -11.93 -33.70 47.16
CA LEU A 73 -10.82 -34.20 47.97
C LEU A 73 -9.47 -34.08 47.23
N PHE A 74 -9.43 -34.45 45.95
CA PHE A 74 -8.25 -34.28 45.10
C PHE A 74 -7.85 -32.81 44.95
N TYR A 75 -8.82 -31.92 44.77
CA TYR A 75 -8.59 -30.48 44.70
C TYR A 75 -8.02 -29.93 46.00
N LEU A 76 -8.60 -30.28 47.15
CA LEU A 76 -8.15 -29.84 48.47
C LEU A 76 -6.74 -30.34 48.80
N GLN A 77 -6.39 -31.56 48.40
CA GLN A 77 -5.04 -32.14 48.58
C GLN A 77 -3.98 -31.37 47.78
N ASN A 78 -4.31 -30.96 46.55
CA ASN A 78 -3.37 -30.33 45.63
C ASN A 78 -3.39 -28.79 45.62
N ARG A 79 -4.16 -28.15 46.50
CA ARG A 79 -4.35 -26.68 46.54
C ARG A 79 -3.05 -25.92 46.83
N ASN A 80 -2.24 -26.39 47.77
CA ASN A 80 -0.97 -25.75 48.15
C ASN A 80 0.20 -26.14 47.22
N LYS A 81 0.05 -27.28 46.54
CA LYS A 81 0.64 -27.70 45.25
C LYS A 81 1.21 -26.64 44.31
N ARG A 82 0.26 -25.79 43.92
CA ARG A 82 0.18 -25.19 42.57
C ARG A 82 0.41 -23.69 42.59
N ALA A 83 0.72 -23.10 43.75
CA ALA A 83 1.20 -21.73 43.86
C ALA A 83 2.68 -21.58 43.45
N SER A 84 3.44 -22.67 43.30
CA SER A 84 4.89 -22.64 43.04
C SER A 84 5.33 -23.11 41.65
N LYS A 85 4.43 -23.54 40.76
CA LYS A 85 4.78 -23.90 39.36
C LYS A 85 3.76 -23.30 38.40
N SER A 86 4.20 -22.26 37.69
CA SER A 86 3.48 -21.58 36.62
C SER A 86 3.11 -22.55 35.48
N GLY A 87 1.90 -22.40 34.93
CA GLY A 87 1.66 -22.71 33.52
C GLY A 87 0.68 -23.81 33.10
N SER A 88 -0.18 -24.38 33.97
CA SER A 88 -1.04 -25.51 33.51
C SER A 88 -2.46 -25.57 34.09
N VAL A 89 -3.17 -24.44 34.13
CA VAL A 89 -4.60 -24.40 34.55
C VAL A 89 -5.58 -24.35 33.35
N MET A 90 -5.16 -23.84 32.19
CA MET A 90 -6.10 -23.60 31.07
C MET A 90 -6.42 -24.85 30.22
N VAL A 91 -5.57 -25.88 30.23
CA VAL A 91 -5.63 -26.96 29.22
C VAL A 91 -6.71 -28.03 29.51
N TYR A 92 -7.14 -28.19 30.77
CA TYR A 92 -8.15 -29.21 31.11
C TYR A 92 -9.59 -28.69 31.13
N TYR A 93 -9.82 -27.37 31.23
CA TYR A 93 -11.18 -26.80 31.24
C TYR A 93 -11.83 -26.77 29.85
N ILE A 94 -11.03 -26.78 28.77
CA ILE A 94 -11.54 -26.69 27.40
C ILE A 94 -12.07 -28.03 26.88
N PHE A 95 -11.66 -29.17 27.47
CA PHE A 95 -11.99 -30.49 26.91
C PHE A 95 -13.41 -31.00 27.26
N PHE A 96 -14.14 -30.35 28.18
CA PHE A 96 -15.45 -30.83 28.63
C PHE A 96 -16.65 -29.98 28.18
N VAL A 97 -16.43 -28.93 27.36
CA VAL A 97 -17.51 -28.08 26.83
C VAL A 97 -18.12 -28.72 25.58
N SER A 98 -18.85 -29.81 25.78
CA SER A 98 -19.79 -30.35 24.80
C SER A 98 -20.94 -31.06 25.51
N SER A 99 -21.74 -30.29 26.25
CA SER A 99 -23.13 -30.63 26.57
C SER A 99 -23.86 -29.36 26.99
N ARG A 100 -24.97 -29.06 26.31
CA ARG A 100 -25.56 -27.72 26.18
C ARG A 100 -26.30 -27.18 27.42
N ASP A 101 -26.43 -27.94 28.50
CA ASP A 101 -27.43 -27.62 29.55
C ASP A 101 -26.89 -27.36 30.97
N PHE A 102 -25.57 -27.24 31.19
CA PHE A 102 -25.00 -27.01 32.54
C PHE A 102 -24.18 -25.70 32.70
N GLY A 103 -24.24 -24.78 31.74
CA GLY A 103 -23.36 -23.59 31.66
C GLY A 103 -23.66 -22.43 32.62
N PHE A 104 -24.81 -22.39 33.30
CA PHE A 104 -25.26 -21.18 34.00
C PHE A 104 -24.79 -21.07 35.47
N HIS A 105 -24.47 -22.19 36.13
CA HIS A 105 -24.05 -22.17 37.55
C HIS A 105 -22.53 -22.04 37.73
N PHE A 106 -21.71 -22.59 36.83
CA PHE A 106 -20.25 -22.53 36.95
C PHE A 106 -19.61 -21.23 36.45
N ALA A 107 -20.26 -20.51 35.52
CA ALA A 107 -19.83 -19.16 35.12
C ALA A 107 -19.88 -18.18 36.31
N ASN A 108 -20.91 -18.29 37.15
CA ASN A 108 -21.05 -17.46 38.35
C ASN A 108 -20.01 -17.77 39.43
N LEU A 109 -19.54 -19.02 39.54
CA LEU A 109 -18.51 -19.42 40.50
C LEU A 109 -17.12 -18.91 40.10
N GLY A 110 -16.78 -18.99 38.81
CA GLY A 110 -15.56 -18.40 38.26
C GLY A 110 -15.55 -16.87 38.37
N LEU A 111 -16.68 -16.22 38.08
CA LEU A 111 -16.86 -14.79 38.23
C LEU A 111 -16.69 -14.33 39.69
N ALA A 112 -17.33 -15.03 40.64
CA ALA A 112 -17.23 -14.75 42.08
C ALA A 112 -15.78 -14.85 42.59
N LEU A 113 -15.03 -15.86 42.14
CA LEU A 113 -13.62 -16.04 42.49
C LEU A 113 -12.75 -14.89 41.96
N ILE A 114 -12.98 -14.47 40.71
CA ILE A 114 -12.28 -13.33 40.10
C ILE A 114 -12.57 -12.03 40.85
N THR A 115 -13.85 -11.76 41.17
CA THR A 115 -14.24 -10.58 41.97
C THR A 115 -13.62 -10.55 43.36
N GLY A 116 -13.52 -11.70 44.04
CA GLY A 116 -12.83 -11.79 45.34
C GLY A 116 -11.33 -11.50 45.23
N CYS A 117 -10.68 -12.01 44.18
CA CYS A 117 -9.24 -11.83 43.98
C CYS A 117 -8.87 -10.37 43.69
N PHE A 118 -9.53 -9.68 42.74
CA PHE A 118 -9.11 -8.33 42.40
C PHE A 118 -9.47 -7.28 43.46
N GLN A 119 -10.50 -7.52 44.29
CA GLN A 119 -10.81 -6.62 45.42
C GLN A 119 -9.64 -6.54 46.41
N SER A 120 -9.01 -7.68 46.71
CA SER A 120 -7.79 -7.71 47.53
C SER A 120 -6.61 -6.99 46.87
N TYR A 121 -6.55 -6.98 45.54
CA TYR A 121 -5.50 -6.25 44.80
C TYR A 121 -5.75 -4.74 44.76
N ILE A 122 -7.01 -4.29 44.82
CA ILE A 122 -7.36 -2.87 44.95
C ILE A 122 -6.87 -2.32 46.28
N GLU A 123 -6.95 -3.09 47.37
CA GLU A 123 -6.47 -2.70 48.70
C GLU A 123 -4.96 -2.41 48.68
N LEU A 124 -4.18 -3.17 47.92
CA LEU A 124 -2.73 -2.95 47.75
C LEU A 124 -2.39 -1.57 47.14
N PHE A 125 -3.34 -0.90 46.47
CA PHE A 125 -3.13 0.45 45.93
C PHE A 125 -3.15 1.57 46.99
N TYR A 126 -3.49 1.24 48.23
CA TYR A 126 -3.45 2.16 49.37
C TYR A 126 -2.20 1.98 50.24
N GLU A 127 -1.42 0.93 49.97
CA GLU A 127 -0.20 0.58 50.70
C GLU A 127 1.04 1.25 50.10
N ASP A 128 2.22 0.75 50.47
CA ASP A 128 3.51 1.26 50.02
C ASP A 128 3.78 1.01 48.52
N THR A 129 4.93 1.49 48.03
CA THR A 129 5.27 1.41 46.60
C THR A 129 5.49 -0.02 46.11
N ALA A 130 5.97 -0.92 46.98
CA ALA A 130 6.22 -2.30 46.62
C ALA A 130 4.89 -3.06 46.48
N GLU A 131 3.97 -2.84 47.41
CA GLU A 131 2.63 -3.44 47.40
C GLU A 131 1.78 -2.93 46.24
N LYS A 132 1.84 -1.62 45.96
CA LYS A 132 1.22 -1.05 44.74
C LYS A 132 1.70 -1.73 43.47
N ASN A 133 3.01 -2.00 43.34
CA ASN A 133 3.57 -2.68 42.16
C ASN A 133 3.09 -4.13 42.07
N ARG A 134 3.04 -4.84 43.21
CA ARG A 134 2.52 -6.21 43.30
C ARG A 134 1.04 -6.27 42.90
N GLY A 135 0.22 -5.36 43.41
CA GLY A 135 -1.20 -5.23 43.05
C GLY A 135 -1.37 -4.96 41.55
N ALA A 136 -0.61 -4.02 40.99
CA ALA A 136 -0.67 -3.71 39.56
C ALA A 136 -0.26 -4.92 38.69
N LEU A 137 0.79 -5.66 39.05
CA LEU A 137 1.22 -6.85 38.29
C LEU A 137 0.16 -7.95 38.32
N ASN A 138 -0.50 -8.19 39.46
CA ASN A 138 -1.58 -9.17 39.56
C ASN A 138 -2.79 -8.77 38.72
N ILE A 139 -3.18 -7.49 38.73
CA ILE A 139 -4.25 -6.99 37.86
C ILE A 139 -3.87 -7.14 36.39
N LEU A 140 -2.62 -6.82 36.01
CA LEU A 140 -2.14 -7.02 34.65
C LEU A 140 -2.23 -8.49 34.22
N GLU A 141 -1.93 -9.44 35.11
CA GLU A 141 -2.09 -10.86 34.80
C GLU A 141 -3.55 -11.23 34.51
N LEU A 142 -4.50 -10.70 35.29
CA LEU A 142 -5.93 -10.93 35.07
C LEU A 142 -6.40 -10.39 33.71
N THR A 143 -5.84 -9.27 33.25
CA THR A 143 -6.20 -8.66 31.96
C THR A 143 -5.76 -9.47 30.74
N LYS A 144 -4.87 -10.45 30.89
CA LYS A 144 -4.47 -11.33 29.77
C LYS A 144 -5.58 -12.26 29.32
N THR A 145 -6.55 -12.55 30.19
CA THR A 145 -7.72 -13.35 29.86
C THR A 145 -8.86 -12.42 29.43
N THR A 146 -9.28 -12.52 28.17
CA THR A 146 -10.28 -11.63 27.58
C THR A 146 -11.62 -11.63 28.33
N ALA A 147 -12.04 -12.78 28.85
CA ALA A 147 -13.27 -12.92 29.65
C ALA A 147 -13.27 -12.10 30.96
N ASN A 148 -12.08 -11.75 31.49
CA ASN A 148 -11.98 -10.97 32.72
C ASN A 148 -12.13 -9.47 32.46
N LEU A 149 -11.90 -9.00 31.23
CA LEU A 149 -11.77 -7.57 30.94
C LEU A 149 -13.06 -6.80 31.21
N GLU A 150 -14.21 -7.38 30.86
CA GLU A 150 -15.53 -6.77 31.07
C GLU A 150 -15.80 -6.53 32.57
N VAL A 151 -15.50 -7.51 33.41
CA VAL A 151 -15.66 -7.41 34.87
C VAL A 151 -14.72 -6.38 35.49
N LEU A 152 -13.48 -6.33 35.01
CA LEU A 152 -12.46 -5.42 35.53
C LEU A 152 -12.71 -3.96 35.13
N ILE A 153 -13.18 -3.71 33.90
CA ILE A 153 -13.44 -2.35 33.41
C ILE A 153 -14.76 -1.77 33.95
N GLU A 154 -15.77 -2.61 34.20
CA GLU A 154 -17.03 -2.22 34.85
C GLU A 154 -16.82 -1.83 36.32
N ASN A 155 -15.74 -2.31 36.93
CA ASN A 155 -15.39 -1.95 38.29
C ASN A 155 -14.77 -0.54 38.36
N GLU A 156 -15.61 0.48 38.57
CA GLU A 156 -15.17 1.88 38.63
C GLU A 156 -14.14 2.15 39.75
N THR A 157 -14.18 1.39 40.85
CA THR A 157 -13.23 1.58 41.96
C THR A 157 -11.82 1.14 41.56
N LEU A 158 -11.68 0.04 40.83
CA LEU A 158 -10.41 -0.42 40.25
C LEU A 158 -9.85 0.61 39.27
N ILE A 159 -10.65 1.02 38.29
CA ILE A 159 -10.20 1.97 37.26
C ILE A 159 -9.85 3.33 37.89
N GLY A 160 -10.66 3.79 38.84
CA GLY A 160 -10.40 4.98 39.64
C GLY A 160 -9.11 4.88 40.45
N ALA A 161 -8.86 3.75 41.12
CA ALA A 161 -7.65 3.51 41.89
C ALA A 161 -6.41 3.49 40.99
N LEU A 162 -6.43 2.77 39.88
CA LEU A 162 -5.35 2.73 38.89
C LEU A 162 -5.04 4.13 38.33
N ALA A 163 -6.08 4.89 37.97
CA ALA A 163 -5.91 6.25 37.46
C ALA A 163 -5.34 7.21 38.52
N ARG A 164 -5.75 7.08 39.78
CA ARG A 164 -5.24 7.85 40.92
C ARG A 164 -3.76 7.53 41.16
N VAL A 165 -3.43 6.25 41.33
CA VAL A 165 -2.04 5.81 41.57
C VAL A 165 -1.15 6.23 40.41
N PHE A 166 -1.61 6.06 39.17
CA PHE A 166 -0.85 6.53 38.01
C PHE A 166 -0.62 8.04 38.10
N ARG A 167 -1.62 8.86 38.43
CA ARG A 167 -1.48 10.33 38.51
C ARG A 167 -0.50 10.78 39.58
N GLU A 168 -0.45 10.08 40.72
CA GLU A 168 0.36 10.44 41.89
C GLU A 168 1.80 9.95 41.82
N ASP A 169 2.01 8.71 41.33
CA ASP A 169 3.27 7.99 41.52
C ASP A 169 4.13 7.81 40.26
N TRP A 170 3.61 8.12 39.07
CA TRP A 170 4.31 7.85 37.80
C TRP A 170 5.69 8.50 37.67
N LYS A 171 5.89 9.67 38.28
CA LYS A 171 7.19 10.37 38.27
C LYS A 171 8.26 9.65 39.11
N LYS A 172 7.83 8.92 40.13
CA LYS A 172 8.70 8.30 41.14
C LYS A 172 9.01 6.85 40.81
N ASN A 173 8.03 6.10 40.28
CA ASN A 173 8.18 4.69 39.98
C ASN A 173 7.75 4.36 38.54
N PHE A 174 8.74 4.23 37.66
CA PHE A 174 8.52 3.86 36.25
C PHE A 174 7.91 2.49 36.06
N GLU A 175 8.26 1.52 36.91
CA GLU A 175 7.82 0.15 36.75
C GLU A 175 6.33 0.04 37.03
N LEU A 176 5.89 0.63 38.16
CA LEU A 176 4.48 0.78 38.49
C LEU A 176 3.73 1.56 37.41
N ALA A 177 4.28 2.69 36.96
CA ALA A 177 3.68 3.50 35.89
C ALA A 177 3.49 2.70 34.60
N THR A 178 4.52 1.95 34.19
CA THR A 178 4.51 1.14 32.96
C THR A 178 3.50 0.01 33.09
N THR A 179 3.43 -0.66 34.23
CA THR A 179 2.46 -1.74 34.50
C THR A 179 1.03 -1.21 34.44
N ILE A 180 0.75 -0.06 35.07
CA ILE A 180 -0.59 0.55 35.03
C ILE A 180 -0.97 0.95 33.60
N ILE A 181 -0.07 1.56 32.84
CA ILE A 181 -0.35 1.89 31.44
C ILE A 181 -0.56 0.62 30.61
N ARG A 182 0.19 -0.45 30.83
CA ARG A 182 -0.02 -1.75 30.17
C ARG A 182 -1.40 -2.35 30.48
N ILE A 183 -1.91 -2.19 31.70
CA ILE A 183 -3.31 -2.55 32.03
C ILE A 183 -4.28 -1.75 31.17
N PHE A 184 -4.11 -0.43 31.09
CA PHE A 184 -4.96 0.41 30.23
C PHE A 184 -4.83 0.10 28.75
N VAL A 185 -3.65 -0.34 28.27
CA VAL A 185 -3.46 -0.84 26.91
C VAL A 185 -4.36 -2.05 26.66
N GLN A 186 -4.46 -3.01 27.59
CA GLN A 186 -5.33 -4.18 27.43
C GLN A 186 -6.80 -3.79 27.25
N PHE A 187 -7.28 -2.81 28.02
CA PHE A 187 -8.65 -2.29 27.84
C PHE A 187 -8.82 -1.52 26.53
N SER A 188 -7.82 -0.74 26.12
CA SER A 188 -7.91 0.13 24.94
C SER A 188 -8.03 -0.61 23.60
N TYR A 189 -7.74 -1.91 23.55
CA TYR A 189 -7.96 -2.71 22.34
C TYR A 189 -9.44 -2.85 21.96
N TYR A 190 -10.36 -2.61 22.90
CA TYR A 190 -11.79 -2.78 22.69
C TYR A 190 -12.51 -1.43 22.70
N ASN A 191 -13.12 -1.07 21.58
CA ASN A 191 -13.84 0.19 21.41
C ASN A 191 -14.95 0.40 22.47
N GLN A 192 -15.58 -0.68 22.93
CA GLN A 192 -16.65 -0.63 23.94
C GLN A 192 -16.18 -0.08 25.31
N PHE A 193 -14.88 -0.17 25.62
CA PHE A 193 -14.32 0.30 26.89
C PHE A 193 -13.83 1.76 26.82
N GLN A 194 -13.85 2.37 25.63
CA GLN A 194 -13.32 3.71 25.41
C GLN A 194 -14.06 4.79 26.22
N ALA A 195 -15.38 4.63 26.43
CA ALA A 195 -16.17 5.55 27.25
C ALA A 195 -15.65 5.62 28.69
N THR A 196 -15.39 4.47 29.32
CA THR A 196 -14.84 4.38 30.67
C THR A 196 -13.44 4.99 30.75
N LEU A 197 -12.55 4.69 29.78
CA LEU A 197 -11.21 5.28 29.72
C LEU A 197 -11.25 6.80 29.54
N SER A 198 -12.20 7.31 28.76
CA SER A 198 -12.42 8.74 28.56
C SER A 198 -12.93 9.41 29.83
N HIS A 199 -13.90 8.80 30.53
CA HIS A 199 -14.46 9.27 31.81
C HIS A 199 -13.37 9.51 32.85
N HIS A 200 -12.42 8.59 32.99
CA HIS A 200 -11.29 8.72 33.92
C HIS A 200 -10.12 9.57 33.38
N LYS A 201 -10.28 10.20 32.21
CA LYS A 201 -9.28 11.06 31.55
C LYS A 201 -7.94 10.36 31.30
N ILE A 202 -7.96 9.05 31.04
CA ILE A 202 -6.75 8.22 30.92
C ILE A 202 -5.84 8.73 29.78
N GLY A 203 -6.41 9.07 28.63
CA GLY A 203 -5.64 9.63 27.50
C GLY A 203 -4.95 10.96 27.83
N ALA A 204 -5.59 11.83 28.61
CA ALA A 204 -4.99 13.11 29.02
C ALA A 204 -3.84 12.91 30.03
N LEU A 205 -4.00 11.98 30.98
CA LEU A 205 -2.93 11.59 31.90
C LEU A 205 -1.73 11.02 31.15
N CYS A 206 -1.98 10.17 30.15
CA CYS A 206 -0.96 9.55 29.32
C CYS A 206 -0.19 10.60 28.49
N MET A 207 -0.88 11.55 27.85
CA MET A 207 -0.24 12.68 27.15
C MET A 207 0.67 13.50 28.08
N ASN A 208 0.19 13.82 29.30
CA ASN A 208 0.97 14.59 30.27
C ASN A 208 2.22 13.86 30.75
N ALA A 209 2.10 12.54 30.98
CA ALA A 209 3.22 11.71 31.37
C ALA A 209 4.27 11.66 30.25
N MET A 210 3.83 11.42 29.01
CA MET A 210 4.69 11.37 27.84
C MET A 210 5.45 12.68 27.62
N GLU A 211 4.78 13.83 27.73
CA GLU A 211 5.41 15.15 27.53
C GLU A 211 6.52 15.42 28.55
N TYR A 212 6.25 15.14 29.82
CA TYR A 212 7.21 15.31 30.90
C TYR A 212 8.37 14.33 30.80
N GLU A 213 8.09 13.05 30.51
CA GLU A 213 9.13 12.04 30.39
C GLU A 213 10.10 12.40 29.28
N ILE A 214 9.62 12.83 28.11
CA ILE A 214 10.51 13.25 27.00
C ILE A 214 11.47 14.36 27.47
N LYS A 215 10.95 15.42 28.09
CA LYS A 215 11.77 16.53 28.63
C LYS A 215 12.77 16.04 29.68
N ARG A 216 12.36 15.13 30.55
CA ARG A 216 13.21 14.56 31.60
C ARG A 216 14.33 13.68 31.01
N GLY A 217 14.04 12.91 29.97
CA GLY A 217 15.03 12.08 29.27
C GLY A 217 16.10 12.91 28.56
N GLU A 218 15.72 14.06 27.98
CA GLU A 218 16.67 15.00 27.37
C GLU A 218 17.71 15.50 28.40
N LEU A 219 17.28 15.77 29.64
CA LEU A 219 18.18 16.17 30.73
C LEU A 219 19.15 15.04 31.12
N TRP A 220 18.65 13.81 31.31
CA TRP A 220 19.52 12.67 31.62
C TRP A 220 20.49 12.33 30.49
N ALA A 221 20.09 12.52 29.23
CA ALA A 221 20.97 12.31 28.09
C ALA A 221 22.10 13.37 28.04
N ALA A 222 21.83 14.60 28.49
CA ALA A 222 22.85 15.64 28.64
C ALA A 222 23.79 15.37 29.83
N GLU A 223 23.24 14.99 30.98
CA GLU A 223 23.99 14.65 32.20
C GLU A 223 24.92 13.46 31.98
N ALA A 224 24.45 12.43 31.26
CA ALA A 224 25.24 11.25 30.92
C ALA A 224 26.46 11.54 30.02
N LYS A 225 26.54 12.70 29.36
CA LYS A 225 27.69 13.11 28.55
C LYS A 225 28.76 13.86 29.34
N ASN A 226 28.39 14.49 30.46
CA ASN A 226 29.22 15.45 31.18
C ASN A 226 29.74 14.93 32.53
N GLU A 227 29.15 13.85 33.05
CA GLU A 227 29.50 13.30 34.36
C GLU A 227 30.28 11.98 34.30
N ASP A 228 30.75 11.55 35.48
CA ASP A 228 31.44 10.29 35.70
C ASP A 228 30.68 9.07 35.14
N GLU A 229 31.42 8.04 34.72
CA GLU A 229 30.89 6.79 34.14
C GLU A 229 29.84 6.11 35.05
N LYS A 230 29.92 6.30 36.38
CA LYS A 230 28.93 5.79 37.34
C LYS A 230 27.58 6.50 37.21
N THR A 231 27.55 7.83 37.06
CA THR A 231 26.31 8.58 36.84
C THR A 231 25.77 8.31 35.45
N ALA A 232 26.65 8.26 34.44
CA ALA A 232 26.25 7.92 33.07
C ALA A 232 25.54 6.55 33.00
N ARG A 233 26.01 5.54 33.75
CA ARG A 233 25.32 4.23 33.87
C ARG A 233 23.94 4.33 34.51
N LYS A 234 23.78 5.11 35.58
CA LYS A 234 22.47 5.32 36.22
C LYS A 234 21.49 6.03 35.26
N CYS A 235 21.95 7.06 34.55
CA CYS A 235 21.16 7.78 33.56
C CYS A 235 20.72 6.85 32.42
N ARG A 236 21.64 6.02 31.89
CA ARG A 236 21.32 5.01 30.86
C ARG A 236 20.26 4.01 31.33
N LEU A 237 20.31 3.56 32.59
CA LEU A 237 19.28 2.67 33.14
C LEU A 237 17.93 3.37 33.29
N ALA A 238 17.91 4.63 33.73
CA ALA A 238 16.70 5.44 33.83
C ALA A 238 16.06 5.65 32.44
N ILE A 239 16.86 5.98 31.43
CA ILE A 239 16.42 6.13 30.04
C ILE A 239 15.78 4.84 29.49
N ARG A 240 16.35 3.66 29.79
CA ARG A 240 15.73 2.38 29.37
C ARG A 240 14.35 2.16 30.00
N LYS A 241 14.20 2.45 31.30
CA LYS A 241 12.89 2.35 31.99
C LYS A 241 11.90 3.37 31.45
N GLN A 242 12.36 4.58 31.17
CA GLN A 242 11.58 5.63 30.54
C GLN A 242 11.09 5.23 29.13
N GLN A 243 11.96 4.64 28.31
CA GLN A 243 11.60 4.18 26.95
C GLN A 243 10.47 3.14 26.98
N ALA A 244 10.47 2.21 27.95
CA ALA A 244 9.39 1.24 28.12
C ALA A 244 8.05 1.91 28.50
N LEU A 245 8.08 2.90 29.39
CA LEU A 245 6.89 3.69 29.75
C LEU A 245 6.36 4.47 28.54
N LEU A 246 7.25 5.14 27.79
CA LEU A 246 6.90 5.88 26.58
C LEU A 246 6.27 4.97 25.53
N ALA A 247 6.83 3.77 25.31
CA ALA A 247 6.29 2.80 24.37
C ALA A 247 4.86 2.41 24.75
N ALA A 248 4.64 2.04 26.02
CA ALA A 248 3.31 1.69 26.53
C ALA A 248 2.31 2.86 26.40
N CYS A 249 2.76 4.09 26.67
CA CYS A 249 1.94 5.30 26.51
C CYS A 249 1.54 5.52 25.04
N ILE A 250 2.50 5.42 24.12
CA ILE A 250 2.26 5.59 22.69
C ILE A 250 1.29 4.53 22.16
N THR A 251 1.43 3.27 22.57
CA THR A 251 0.48 2.19 22.21
C THR A 251 -0.93 2.51 22.70
N LEU A 252 -1.08 2.93 23.96
CA LEU A 252 -2.37 3.33 24.52
C LEU A 252 -3.01 4.47 23.72
N LEU A 253 -2.25 5.53 23.45
CA LEU A 253 -2.74 6.68 22.69
C LEU A 253 -3.10 6.29 21.25
N THR A 254 -2.33 5.40 20.61
CA THR A 254 -2.62 4.88 19.27
C THR A 254 -3.95 4.16 19.22
N ASN A 255 -4.23 3.32 20.22
CA ASN A 255 -5.51 2.61 20.33
C ASN A 255 -6.68 3.58 20.57
N LEU A 256 -6.51 4.56 21.47
CA LEU A 256 -7.53 5.58 21.73
C LEU A 256 -7.80 6.51 20.53
N ALA A 257 -6.81 6.70 19.65
CA ALA A 257 -6.93 7.49 18.44
C ALA A 257 -7.77 6.79 17.34
N HIS A 258 -8.33 5.59 17.59
CA HIS A 258 -9.33 5.01 16.68
C HIS A 258 -10.54 5.95 16.49
N ASP A 259 -10.91 6.70 17.53
CA ASP A 259 -11.83 7.84 17.40
C ASP A 259 -11.08 9.08 16.89
N ILE A 260 -11.52 9.56 15.73
CA ILE A 260 -10.96 10.74 15.07
C ILE A 260 -11.01 12.00 15.94
N ASN A 261 -12.02 12.15 16.81
CA ASN A 261 -12.12 13.31 17.70
C ASN A 261 -11.02 13.30 18.77
N VAL A 262 -10.66 12.10 19.25
CA VAL A 262 -9.56 11.93 20.18
C VAL A 262 -8.23 12.16 19.48
N GLU A 263 -8.06 11.63 18.27
CA GLU A 263 -6.88 11.86 17.43
C GLU A 263 -6.63 13.37 17.22
N LEU A 264 -7.65 14.12 16.81
CA LEU A 264 -7.55 15.58 16.63
C LEU A 264 -7.21 16.32 17.92
N LYS A 265 -7.72 15.88 19.07
CA LYS A 265 -7.37 16.44 20.38
C LYS A 265 -5.89 16.18 20.73
N MET A 266 -5.36 15.01 20.37
CA MET A 266 -3.94 14.68 20.57
C MET A 266 -3.04 15.51 19.64
N VAL A 267 -3.43 15.70 18.38
CA VAL A 267 -2.73 16.55 17.40
C VAL A 267 -2.64 17.99 17.89
N ARG A 268 -3.74 18.56 18.42
CA ARG A 268 -3.75 19.91 19.03
C ARG A 268 -2.86 20.05 20.27
N ARG A 269 -2.38 18.93 20.82
CA ARG A 269 -1.47 18.86 21.97
C ARG A 269 -0.08 18.36 21.56
N ASP A 270 0.34 18.63 20.32
CA ASP A 270 1.68 18.39 19.81
C ASP A 270 2.17 16.93 19.85
N ILE A 271 1.25 15.97 19.69
CA ILE A 271 1.63 14.55 19.66
C ILE A 271 2.63 14.22 18.54
N VAL A 272 2.51 14.86 17.36
CA VAL A 272 3.42 14.62 16.22
C VAL A 272 4.85 15.04 16.57
N PRO A 273 5.13 16.28 17.03
CA PRO A 273 6.45 16.65 17.55
C PRO A 273 6.99 15.72 18.64
N MET A 274 6.14 15.29 19.59
CA MET A 274 6.55 14.38 20.66
C MET A 274 7.00 13.01 20.10
N LEU A 275 6.27 12.45 19.13
CA LEU A 275 6.64 11.20 18.47
C LEU A 275 7.95 11.32 17.69
N LEU A 276 8.21 12.45 17.02
CA LEU A 276 9.47 12.68 16.29
C LEU A 276 10.68 12.74 17.23
N ARG A 277 10.49 13.22 18.47
CA ARG A 277 11.52 13.14 19.52
C ARG A 277 11.74 11.69 19.96
N CYS A 278 10.68 10.93 20.24
CA CYS A 278 10.76 9.51 20.57
C CYS A 278 11.47 8.68 19.49
N LEU A 279 11.21 8.95 18.21
CA LEU A 279 11.86 8.27 17.08
C LEU A 279 13.38 8.48 17.05
N SER A 280 13.89 9.53 17.69
CA SER A 280 15.32 9.78 17.80
C SER A 280 16.00 8.85 18.83
N MET A 281 15.23 8.22 19.72
CA MET A 281 15.69 7.33 20.79
C MET A 281 15.74 5.88 20.31
N ARG A 282 16.62 5.60 19.33
CA ARG A 282 16.66 4.33 18.58
C ARG A 282 17.10 3.09 19.37
N ASP A 283 17.58 3.25 20.60
CA ASP A 283 18.08 2.13 21.43
C ASP A 283 16.98 1.16 21.87
N SER A 284 15.70 1.55 21.77
CA SER A 284 14.56 0.72 22.13
C SER A 284 13.73 0.35 20.90
N ALA A 285 13.75 -0.93 20.56
CA ALA A 285 12.93 -1.48 19.47
C ALA A 285 11.43 -1.34 19.77
N GLU A 286 11.00 -1.58 21.01
CA GLU A 286 9.60 -1.44 21.46
C GLU A 286 9.10 -0.01 21.27
N LEU A 287 9.88 0.98 21.70
CA LEU A 287 9.54 2.40 21.52
C LEU A 287 9.52 2.80 20.05
N THR A 288 10.52 2.37 19.28
CA THR A 288 10.64 2.69 17.86
C THR A 288 9.44 2.15 17.08
N LEU A 289 9.06 0.89 17.31
CA LEU A 289 7.89 0.28 16.68
C LEU A 289 6.59 1.02 17.02
N ALA A 290 6.32 1.25 18.32
CA ALA A 290 5.13 1.97 18.76
C ALA A 290 5.06 3.38 18.14
N THR A 291 6.20 4.09 18.10
CA THR A 291 6.30 5.44 17.53
C THR A 291 6.02 5.45 16.04
N VAL A 292 6.63 4.54 15.26
CA VAL A 292 6.40 4.44 13.82
C VAL A 292 4.97 4.05 13.50
N GLN A 293 4.36 3.14 14.27
CA GLN A 293 2.96 2.75 14.08
C GLN A 293 2.00 3.93 14.30
N PHE A 294 2.24 4.76 15.31
CA PHE A 294 1.38 5.93 15.53
C PHE A 294 1.60 7.00 14.45
N LEU A 295 2.85 7.28 14.09
CA LEU A 295 3.16 8.19 12.97
C LEU A 295 2.54 7.69 11.66
N LEU A 296 2.53 6.39 11.40
CA LEU A 296 1.86 5.79 10.24
C LEU A 296 0.36 6.11 10.24
N LYS A 297 -0.33 5.97 11.37
CA LYS A 297 -1.74 6.34 11.48
C LYS A 297 -1.96 7.85 11.23
N LEU A 298 -1.13 8.69 11.82
CA LEU A 298 -1.25 10.15 11.68
C LEU A 298 -0.88 10.65 10.27
N SER A 299 -0.06 9.91 9.53
CA SER A 299 0.41 10.26 8.17
C SER A 299 -0.67 10.20 7.10
N ILE A 300 -1.91 9.83 7.44
CA ILE A 300 -3.05 9.88 6.52
C ILE A 300 -3.45 11.35 6.23
N PHE A 301 -3.31 12.23 7.22
CA PHE A 301 -3.67 13.65 7.11
C PHE A 301 -2.51 14.52 6.66
N GLU A 302 -2.78 15.45 5.76
CA GLU A 302 -1.74 16.28 5.13
C GLU A 302 -1.11 17.26 6.12
N GLU A 303 -1.89 17.86 7.03
CA GLU A 303 -1.41 18.76 8.08
C GLU A 303 -0.39 18.05 8.99
N ASN A 304 -0.65 16.78 9.31
CA ASN A 304 0.28 15.97 10.10
C ASN A 304 1.56 15.69 9.33
N LYS A 305 1.49 15.35 8.03
CA LYS A 305 2.69 15.14 7.19
C LYS A 305 3.56 16.39 7.11
N THR A 306 2.96 17.59 6.99
CA THR A 306 3.76 18.83 6.97
C THR A 306 4.55 19.02 8.26
N THR A 307 3.94 18.72 9.42
CA THR A 307 4.60 18.76 10.73
C THR A 307 5.69 17.70 10.85
N MET A 308 5.46 16.49 10.30
CA MET A 308 6.48 15.43 10.23
C MET A 308 7.69 15.83 9.37
N GLU A 309 7.46 16.45 8.22
CA GLU A 309 8.52 16.92 7.33
C GLU A 309 9.37 18.02 8.01
N GLN A 310 8.74 18.96 8.72
CA GLN A 310 9.44 19.97 9.54
C GLN A 310 10.35 19.33 10.59
N GLY A 311 9.92 18.24 11.21
CA GLY A 311 10.72 17.48 12.18
C GLY A 311 11.67 16.46 11.56
N ASN A 312 11.94 16.55 10.26
CA ASN A 312 12.90 15.69 9.54
C ASN A 312 12.56 14.19 9.62
N ILE A 313 11.29 13.83 9.39
CA ILE A 313 10.84 12.43 9.46
C ILE A 313 11.62 11.50 8.51
N ILE A 314 11.88 11.92 7.26
CA ILE A 314 12.57 11.08 6.27
C ILE A 314 13.97 10.72 6.76
N GLY A 315 14.78 11.70 7.15
CA GLY A 315 16.13 11.44 7.64
C GLY A 315 16.14 10.55 8.90
N LYS A 316 15.16 10.70 9.79
CA LYS A 316 15.04 9.86 10.99
C LYS A 316 14.69 8.40 10.64
N LEU A 317 13.78 8.17 9.69
CA LEU A 317 13.40 6.82 9.26
C LEU A 317 14.53 6.13 8.49
N LEU A 318 15.27 6.87 7.66
CA LEU A 318 16.38 6.30 6.89
C LEU A 318 17.54 5.84 7.78
N GLN A 319 17.75 6.50 8.93
CA GLN A 319 18.71 6.06 9.94
C GLN A 319 18.35 4.73 10.64
N LEU A 320 17.15 4.19 10.40
CA LEU A 320 16.77 2.87 10.90
C LEU A 320 17.25 1.74 9.98
N PHE A 321 17.60 2.02 8.72
CA PHE A 321 18.04 0.97 7.80
C PHE A 321 19.52 0.57 8.04
N PRO A 322 19.85 -0.73 7.93
CA PRO A 322 18.95 -1.86 7.65
C PRO A 322 18.09 -2.26 8.86
N ILE A 323 16.81 -2.61 8.61
CA ILE A 323 15.85 -3.02 9.65
C ILE A 323 15.66 -4.53 9.61
N ASP A 324 16.10 -5.23 10.66
CA ASP A 324 15.95 -6.69 10.77
C ASP A 324 14.52 -7.10 11.16
N ASP A 325 13.94 -6.39 12.14
CA ASP A 325 12.59 -6.66 12.63
C ASP A 325 11.53 -6.47 11.54
N ILE A 326 10.79 -7.54 11.24
CA ILE A 326 9.87 -7.60 10.10
C ILE A 326 8.70 -6.62 10.29
N GLU A 327 8.16 -6.52 11.50
CA GLU A 327 7.00 -5.70 11.79
C GLU A 327 7.34 -4.21 11.77
N LEU A 328 8.48 -3.82 12.33
CA LEU A 328 9.04 -2.48 12.23
C LEU A 328 9.34 -2.13 10.77
N ARG A 329 9.97 -3.04 10.01
CA ARG A 329 10.30 -2.81 8.60
C ARG A 329 9.05 -2.54 7.77
N LYS A 330 8.01 -3.37 7.92
CA LYS A 330 6.70 -3.15 7.27
C LYS A 330 6.09 -1.81 7.66
N ALA A 331 6.12 -1.45 8.95
CA ALA A 331 5.57 -0.18 9.43
C ALA A 331 6.32 1.03 8.84
N VAL A 332 7.66 0.98 8.80
CA VAL A 332 8.50 2.02 8.20
C VAL A 332 8.25 2.15 6.71
N ILE A 333 8.19 1.04 5.96
CA ILE A 333 7.91 1.06 4.52
C ILE A 333 6.54 1.65 4.21
N ARG A 334 5.51 1.29 5.00
CA ARG A 334 4.16 1.86 4.87
C ARG A 334 4.15 3.36 5.16
N LEU A 335 4.90 3.82 6.16
CA LEU A 335 4.99 5.25 6.49
C LEU A 335 5.72 6.01 5.38
N LEU A 336 6.86 5.49 4.90
CA LEU A 336 7.58 6.06 3.76
C LEU A 336 6.70 6.10 2.50
N PHE A 337 5.87 5.07 2.27
CA PHE A 337 4.90 5.07 1.18
C PHE A 337 3.88 6.22 1.32
N ASN A 338 3.29 6.41 2.50
CA ASN A 338 2.36 7.53 2.72
C ASN A 338 3.01 8.91 2.52
N LEU A 339 4.30 9.05 2.88
CA LEU A 339 5.08 10.27 2.69
C LEU A 339 5.53 10.45 1.24
N SER A 340 5.66 9.37 0.46
CA SER A 340 6.13 9.40 -0.93
C SER A 340 5.15 10.06 -1.91
N PHE A 341 3.94 10.40 -1.48
CA PHE A 341 3.03 11.19 -2.33
C PHE A 341 3.51 12.64 -2.50
N ASP A 342 4.34 13.15 -1.59
CA ASP A 342 5.01 14.44 -1.75
C ASP A 342 6.29 14.33 -2.60
N ALA A 343 6.44 15.22 -3.59
CA ALA A 343 7.55 15.20 -4.52
C ALA A 343 8.90 15.58 -3.88
N LYS A 344 8.91 16.40 -2.83
CA LYS A 344 10.13 16.74 -2.09
C LYS A 344 10.58 15.55 -1.24
N SER A 345 9.66 14.89 -0.54
CA SER A 345 9.96 13.67 0.22
C SER A 345 10.50 12.55 -0.69
N ARG A 346 9.93 12.33 -1.89
CA ARG A 346 10.47 11.35 -2.85
C ARG A 346 11.91 11.62 -3.26
N ARG A 347 12.21 12.84 -3.71
CA ARG A 347 13.58 13.23 -4.12
C ARG A 347 14.57 12.99 -3.00
N ARG A 348 14.17 13.34 -1.78
CA ARG A 348 14.98 13.13 -0.59
C ARG A 348 15.25 11.64 -0.30
N MET A 349 14.20 10.82 -0.30
CA MET A 349 14.33 9.36 -0.13
C MET A 349 15.29 8.73 -1.14
N VAL A 350 15.20 9.15 -2.41
CA VAL A 350 16.10 8.69 -3.48
C VAL A 350 17.53 9.16 -3.23
N SER A 351 17.73 10.45 -2.93
CA SER A 351 19.06 11.04 -2.73
C SER A 351 19.81 10.45 -1.53
N GLU A 352 19.09 9.98 -0.51
CA GLU A 352 19.63 9.35 0.68
C GLU A 352 19.73 7.81 0.54
N GLY A 353 19.52 7.25 -0.66
CA GLY A 353 19.86 5.86 -0.97
C GLY A 353 18.81 4.79 -0.59
N LEU A 354 17.55 5.18 -0.32
CA LEU A 354 16.49 4.24 0.12
C LEU A 354 16.26 3.08 -0.86
N LEU A 355 16.50 3.28 -2.16
CA LEU A 355 16.27 2.29 -3.22
C LEU A 355 16.98 0.97 -2.95
N ALA A 356 18.24 1.00 -2.48
CA ALA A 356 19.03 -0.19 -2.21
C ALA A 356 18.43 -1.05 -1.08
N HIS A 357 17.69 -0.45 -0.15
CA HIS A 357 17.08 -1.14 0.98
C HIS A 357 15.68 -1.68 0.66
N VAL A 358 14.90 -0.99 -0.18
CA VAL A 358 13.52 -1.36 -0.50
C VAL A 358 13.46 -2.42 -1.60
N ALA A 359 14.38 -2.34 -2.57
CA ALA A 359 14.34 -3.19 -3.74
C ALA A 359 14.46 -4.71 -3.46
N PRO A 360 15.27 -5.18 -2.47
CA PRO A 360 15.27 -6.60 -2.07
C PRO A 360 13.94 -7.09 -1.46
N LEU A 361 13.05 -6.17 -1.05
CA LEU A 361 11.84 -6.50 -0.30
C LEU A 361 10.60 -6.65 -1.18
N ILE A 362 10.66 -6.24 -2.45
CA ILE A 362 9.51 -6.11 -3.36
C ILE A 362 8.73 -7.41 -3.56
N GLU A 363 9.40 -8.56 -3.47
CA GLU A 363 8.78 -9.88 -3.63
C GLU A 363 7.97 -10.27 -2.39
N SER A 364 8.43 -9.82 -1.22
CA SER A 364 7.87 -10.19 0.09
C SER A 364 6.91 -9.14 0.66
N ASP A 365 6.96 -7.90 0.17
CA ASP A 365 6.16 -6.79 0.66
C ASP A 365 5.58 -5.95 -0.50
N ALA A 366 4.27 -6.06 -0.70
CA ALA A 366 3.56 -5.29 -1.72
C ALA A 366 3.68 -3.77 -1.51
N LYS A 367 3.87 -3.28 -0.27
CA LYS A 367 4.07 -1.86 -0.01
C LYS A 367 5.48 -1.41 -0.35
N ALA A 368 6.47 -2.30 -0.28
CA ALA A 368 7.80 -2.02 -0.81
C ALA A 368 7.74 -1.81 -2.33
N LEU A 369 6.97 -2.63 -3.05
CA LEU A 369 6.73 -2.43 -4.48
C LEU A 369 6.03 -1.09 -4.77
N ASN A 370 4.98 -0.75 -4.02
CA ASN A 370 4.24 0.50 -4.23
C ASN A 370 5.09 1.74 -3.91
N LEU A 371 5.94 1.67 -2.88
CA LEU A 371 6.92 2.71 -2.56
C LEU A 371 7.95 2.85 -3.67
N LEU A 372 8.52 1.74 -4.15
CA LEU A 372 9.46 1.76 -5.26
C LEU A 372 8.83 2.39 -6.51
N TYR A 373 7.54 2.13 -6.76
CA TYR A 373 6.80 2.79 -7.83
C TYR A 373 6.71 4.31 -7.65
N GLN A 374 6.36 4.78 -6.46
CA GLN A 374 6.32 6.23 -6.22
C GLN A 374 7.69 6.87 -6.43
N LEU A 375 8.77 6.24 -5.94
CA LEU A 375 10.12 6.77 -6.07
C LEU A 375 10.61 6.81 -7.53
N SER A 376 10.19 5.86 -8.38
CA SER A 376 10.58 5.84 -9.80
C SER A 376 10.02 7.03 -10.58
N VAL A 377 8.83 7.53 -10.23
CA VAL A 377 8.26 8.74 -10.83
C VAL A 377 9.16 9.96 -10.57
N ALA A 378 9.82 10.04 -9.41
CA ALA A 378 10.75 11.14 -9.10
C ALA A 378 12.09 11.02 -9.85
N LEU A 379 12.45 9.84 -10.36
CA LEU A 379 13.67 9.60 -11.14
C LEU A 379 13.53 10.04 -12.61
N SER A 380 12.31 10.17 -13.13
CA SER A 380 12.05 10.59 -14.52
C SER A 380 12.61 11.98 -14.90
N HIS A 381 12.96 12.80 -13.90
CA HIS A 381 13.57 14.12 -14.08
C HIS A 381 15.07 14.18 -13.72
N CYS A 382 15.71 13.07 -13.32
CA CYS A 382 17.08 13.08 -12.80
C CYS A 382 17.98 12.03 -13.47
N TYR A 383 19.03 12.51 -14.16
CA TYR A 383 20.19 11.77 -14.67
C TYR A 383 21.02 11.12 -13.53
N PHE A 384 20.49 10.12 -12.85
CA PHE A 384 21.20 9.39 -11.79
C PHE A 384 21.29 7.90 -12.13
N PHE A 385 22.01 7.59 -13.21
CA PHE A 385 22.31 6.20 -13.61
C PHE A 385 23.70 5.71 -13.15
N ASP A 386 24.51 6.56 -12.53
CA ASP A 386 25.96 6.34 -12.47
C ASP A 386 26.50 5.74 -11.15
N ARG A 387 25.65 5.32 -10.19
CA ARG A 387 26.14 4.97 -8.83
C ARG A 387 25.65 3.69 -8.13
N THR A 388 24.93 2.78 -8.78
CA THR A 388 24.69 1.44 -8.19
C THR A 388 24.66 0.36 -9.26
N PRO A 389 25.80 -0.30 -9.57
CA PRO A 389 25.89 -1.29 -10.64
C PRO A 389 25.25 -2.65 -10.34
N ASN A 390 24.84 -2.93 -9.10
CA ASN A 390 24.54 -4.29 -8.67
C ASN A 390 23.25 -4.36 -7.87
N LEU A 391 22.13 -4.60 -8.57
CA LEU A 391 20.96 -5.17 -7.93
C LEU A 391 20.35 -6.19 -8.89
N TYR A 392 20.65 -7.47 -8.66
CA TYR A 392 20.03 -8.58 -9.38
C TYR A 392 18.97 -9.18 -8.48
N VAL A 393 17.69 -8.98 -8.81
CA VAL A 393 16.60 -9.72 -8.19
C VAL A 393 15.71 -10.28 -9.30
N ALA A 394 15.44 -11.57 -9.22
CA ALA A 394 14.72 -12.33 -10.22
C ALA A 394 13.42 -12.82 -9.62
N THR A 395 12.28 -12.23 -10.03
CA THR A 395 10.98 -12.80 -9.72
C THR A 395 10.11 -13.01 -10.93
N THR A 396 9.62 -14.23 -11.01
CA THR A 396 8.51 -14.72 -11.81
C THR A 396 7.19 -14.27 -11.19
N GLY A 397 6.28 -13.75 -12.02
CA GLY A 397 4.85 -13.65 -11.70
C GLY A 397 4.39 -12.42 -10.90
N ARG A 398 3.73 -11.49 -11.60
CA ARG A 398 2.72 -10.52 -11.10
C ARG A 398 3.16 -9.28 -10.29
N GLY A 399 4.45 -8.93 -10.22
CA GLY A 399 4.93 -7.68 -9.56
C GLY A 399 5.84 -6.78 -10.40
N ILE A 400 5.74 -6.81 -11.74
CA ILE A 400 6.87 -6.48 -12.63
C ILE A 400 7.08 -4.97 -12.98
N TYR A 401 6.20 -4.05 -12.57
CA TYR A 401 6.11 -2.77 -13.30
C TYR A 401 6.96 -1.58 -12.81
N CYS A 402 7.82 -1.76 -11.81
CA CYS A 402 8.70 -0.66 -11.39
C CYS A 402 10.19 -0.96 -11.20
N PHE A 403 10.60 -2.16 -11.61
CA PHE A 403 12.02 -2.51 -11.72
C PHE A 403 12.64 -2.07 -13.07
N LEU A 404 11.81 -1.57 -13.99
CA LEU A 404 12.15 -1.45 -15.41
C LEU A 404 12.82 -0.15 -15.81
N ILE A 405 12.75 0.87 -14.97
CA ILE A 405 13.57 2.06 -15.19
C ILE A 405 15.00 1.84 -14.72
N PHE A 406 15.29 0.86 -13.84
CA PHE A 406 16.63 0.71 -13.27
C PHE A 406 17.42 -0.53 -13.75
N LEU A 407 16.77 -1.57 -14.28
CA LEU A 407 17.41 -2.83 -14.70
C LEU A 407 17.34 -3.13 -16.21
N CYS A 408 17.01 -2.13 -17.01
CA CYS A 408 16.64 -2.32 -18.42
C CYS A 408 17.77 -2.76 -19.36
N CYS A 409 19.00 -3.00 -18.86
CA CYS A 409 20.08 -3.58 -19.65
C CYS A 409 20.12 -5.12 -19.73
N SER A 410 19.39 -5.87 -18.89
CA SER A 410 19.55 -7.35 -18.85
C SER A 410 18.31 -8.20 -19.10
N LYS A 411 17.08 -7.68 -18.97
CA LYS A 411 15.82 -8.45 -19.11
C LYS A 411 14.75 -7.81 -20.01
N LEU A 412 15.15 -7.01 -21.00
CA LEU A 412 14.25 -6.41 -21.99
C LEU A 412 13.36 -7.46 -22.71
N SER A 413 13.85 -8.69 -22.89
CA SER A 413 13.08 -9.77 -23.55
C SER A 413 11.82 -10.15 -22.80
N LEU A 414 11.85 -10.25 -21.47
CA LEU A 414 10.66 -10.63 -20.69
C LEU A 414 9.58 -9.53 -20.70
N LEU A 415 9.99 -8.28 -20.89
CA LEU A 415 9.07 -7.15 -21.05
C LEU A 415 8.46 -7.08 -22.42
N LEU A 416 9.27 -7.32 -23.45
CA LEU A 416 8.78 -7.45 -24.81
C LEU A 416 7.77 -8.60 -24.85
N ASP A 417 8.11 -9.78 -24.33
CA ASP A 417 7.21 -10.94 -24.28
C ASP A 417 5.92 -10.64 -23.50
N ALA A 418 6.00 -9.97 -22.34
CA ALA A 418 4.83 -9.62 -21.53
C ALA A 418 3.92 -8.56 -22.18
N ALA A 419 4.49 -7.59 -22.91
CA ALA A 419 3.70 -6.60 -23.65
C ALA A 419 3.18 -7.16 -24.99
N ILE A 420 3.89 -8.09 -25.64
CA ILE A 420 3.41 -8.83 -26.82
C ILE A 420 2.26 -9.75 -26.44
N ASP A 421 2.31 -10.41 -25.27
CA ASP A 421 1.22 -11.25 -24.76
C ASP A 421 -0.07 -10.44 -24.44
N GLY A 422 -0.05 -9.11 -24.58
CA GLY A 422 -1.23 -8.25 -24.51
C GLY A 422 -1.87 -8.15 -23.12
N ARG A 423 -1.16 -8.59 -22.07
CA ARG A 423 -1.73 -8.71 -20.72
C ARG A 423 -1.72 -7.40 -19.92
N ASP A 424 -0.98 -6.37 -20.33
CA ASP A 424 -0.90 -5.11 -19.57
C ASP A 424 -0.48 -3.88 -20.41
N LEU A 425 -1.38 -2.89 -20.51
CA LEU A 425 -1.19 -1.64 -21.25
C LEU A 425 -0.03 -0.79 -20.71
N MET A 426 0.29 -0.90 -19.42
CA MET A 426 1.34 -0.11 -18.78
C MET A 426 2.73 -0.59 -19.20
N VAL A 427 2.90 -1.89 -19.46
CA VAL A 427 4.17 -2.47 -19.95
C VAL A 427 4.51 -1.92 -21.32
N ALA A 428 3.53 -1.86 -22.22
CA ALA A 428 3.74 -1.35 -23.56
C ALA A 428 4.17 0.13 -23.55
N LYS A 429 3.61 0.94 -22.65
CA LYS A 429 4.03 2.35 -22.44
C LYS A 429 5.46 2.47 -21.90
N ILE A 430 5.88 1.56 -21.01
CA ILE A 430 7.25 1.53 -20.49
C ILE A 430 8.24 1.16 -21.60
N VAL A 431 7.95 0.11 -22.39
CA VAL A 431 8.80 -0.28 -23.53
C VAL A 431 8.90 0.87 -24.54
N ARG A 432 7.81 1.61 -24.79
CA ARG A 432 7.80 2.81 -25.64
C ARG A 432 8.72 3.92 -25.12
N SER A 433 8.69 4.18 -23.82
CA SER A 433 9.56 5.18 -23.19
C SER A 433 11.04 4.79 -23.31
N ILE A 434 11.36 3.50 -23.22
CA ILE A 434 12.73 2.99 -23.38
C ILE A 434 13.18 3.08 -24.84
N ALA A 435 12.29 2.76 -25.79
CA ALA A 435 12.55 2.91 -27.23
C ALA A 435 12.72 4.38 -27.66
N GLY A 436 12.28 5.34 -26.85
CA GLY A 436 12.50 6.78 -27.07
C GLY A 436 13.86 7.30 -26.58
N HIS A 437 14.65 6.52 -25.84
CA HIS A 437 15.99 6.93 -25.40
C HIS A 437 17.02 6.83 -26.53
N GLU A 438 17.86 7.85 -26.70
CA GLU A 438 19.00 7.83 -27.63
C GLU A 438 20.24 7.18 -26.99
N GLY A 439 20.99 6.37 -27.74
CA GLY A 439 22.22 5.72 -27.28
C GLY A 439 22.19 4.17 -27.29
N PRO A 440 23.05 3.48 -26.52
CA PRO A 440 23.25 2.01 -26.58
C PRO A 440 22.02 1.18 -26.17
N THR A 441 21.00 1.82 -25.58
CA THR A 441 19.69 1.21 -25.32
C THR A 441 18.91 0.88 -26.59
N GLN A 442 19.20 1.54 -27.73
CA GLN A 442 18.59 1.25 -29.04
C GLN A 442 19.05 -0.10 -29.60
N ASP A 443 20.34 -0.42 -29.47
CA ASP A 443 20.94 -1.65 -29.99
C ASP A 443 20.38 -2.91 -29.33
N MET A 444 19.86 -2.77 -28.10
CA MET A 444 19.23 -3.85 -27.37
C MET A 444 17.92 -4.36 -28.00
N PHE A 445 17.24 -3.52 -28.79
CA PHE A 445 16.05 -3.93 -29.53
C PHE A 445 16.38 -4.69 -30.82
N VAL A 446 17.60 -4.51 -31.35
CA VAL A 446 18.08 -5.11 -32.62
C VAL A 446 18.35 -6.60 -32.45
N VAL A 447 18.83 -7.03 -31.28
CA VAL A 447 19.32 -8.40 -31.05
C VAL A 447 18.20 -9.45 -30.99
N ARG A 448 16.93 -9.08 -30.84
CA ARG A 448 15.83 -10.05 -30.60
C ARG A 448 14.54 -9.79 -31.38
N SER A 449 14.66 -9.53 -32.68
CA SER A 449 13.56 -9.50 -33.67
C SER A 449 12.89 -10.88 -33.92
N ARG A 450 12.67 -11.70 -32.88
CA ARG A 450 11.88 -12.95 -32.95
C ARG A 450 10.52 -12.75 -32.29
N ILE A 451 9.79 -11.72 -32.71
CA ILE A 451 8.42 -11.49 -32.26
C ILE A 451 7.49 -12.39 -33.10
N ASN A 452 6.97 -13.45 -32.50
CA ASN A 452 6.11 -14.42 -33.17
C ASN A 452 4.64 -13.93 -33.21
N ASP A 453 4.33 -13.18 -34.24
CA ASP A 453 3.20 -13.31 -35.18
C ASP A 453 1.71 -13.39 -34.74
N LYS A 454 1.30 -13.28 -33.48
CA LYS A 454 -0.17 -13.37 -33.17
C LYS A 454 -0.82 -12.34 -32.24
N SER A 455 -0.08 -11.44 -31.58
CA SER A 455 -0.68 -10.57 -30.55
C SER A 455 -0.08 -9.16 -30.43
N LEU A 456 0.54 -8.64 -31.50
CA LEU A 456 1.04 -7.26 -31.51
C LEU A 456 -0.12 -6.25 -31.43
N GLY A 457 -0.33 -5.65 -30.24
CA GLY A 457 -1.30 -4.57 -30.01
C GLY A 457 -0.79 -3.17 -30.35
N LEU A 458 -1.72 -2.20 -30.45
CA LEU A 458 -1.54 -0.78 -30.87
C LEU A 458 -0.32 -0.04 -30.29
N GLU A 459 0.04 -0.30 -29.04
CA GLU A 459 1.13 0.41 -28.34
C GLU A 459 2.53 -0.05 -28.77
N PHE A 460 2.66 -1.30 -29.20
CA PHE A 460 3.95 -1.91 -29.54
C PHE A 460 4.45 -1.47 -30.93
N ILE A 461 3.54 -1.09 -31.82
CA ILE A 461 3.85 -0.55 -33.15
C ILE A 461 4.38 0.88 -33.04
N GLY A 462 3.83 1.65 -32.09
CA GLY A 462 4.34 2.97 -31.75
C GLY A 462 5.72 2.96 -31.07
N THR A 463 6.01 1.90 -30.30
CA THR A 463 7.35 1.59 -29.79
C THR A 463 8.29 1.21 -30.92
N ALA A 464 7.86 0.34 -31.84
CA ALA A 464 8.67 -0.09 -32.97
C ALA A 464 9.10 1.11 -33.83
N ALA A 465 8.20 2.07 -34.09
CA ALA A 465 8.48 3.30 -34.85
C ALA A 465 9.59 4.18 -34.25
N LEU A 466 9.90 4.04 -32.96
CA LEU A 466 10.97 4.77 -32.28
C LEU A 466 12.34 4.06 -32.37
N ILE A 467 12.38 2.80 -32.80
CA ILE A 467 13.60 2.00 -32.90
C ILE A 467 14.29 2.30 -34.24
N LYS A 468 15.30 3.17 -34.21
CA LYS A 468 16.02 3.66 -35.41
C LYS A 468 16.89 2.59 -36.11
N VAL A 469 17.17 1.47 -35.43
CA VAL A 469 18.17 0.46 -35.83
C VAL A 469 17.54 -0.85 -36.32
N ALA A 470 16.20 -0.97 -36.29
CA ALA A 470 15.52 -2.19 -36.70
C ALA A 470 15.36 -2.27 -38.23
N ASP A 471 15.72 -3.42 -38.81
CA ASP A 471 15.49 -3.73 -40.23
C ASP A 471 14.03 -4.18 -40.45
N TRP A 472 13.17 -3.22 -40.76
CA TRP A 472 11.73 -3.39 -40.97
C TRP A 472 11.38 -4.36 -42.11
N SER A 473 12.31 -4.62 -43.02
CA SER A 473 12.13 -5.52 -44.16
C SER A 473 11.83 -6.98 -43.74
N ARG A 474 12.22 -7.38 -42.53
CA ARG A 474 12.07 -8.77 -42.02
C ARG A 474 10.73 -9.07 -41.35
N PHE A 475 9.88 -8.06 -41.10
CA PHE A 475 8.64 -8.23 -40.33
C PHE A 475 7.43 -8.74 -41.13
N ILE A 476 7.64 -9.14 -42.39
CA ILE A 476 6.56 -9.05 -43.38
C ILE A 476 6.30 -10.36 -44.12
N THR A 477 5.31 -11.12 -43.66
CA THR A 477 4.51 -12.01 -44.52
C THR A 477 3.30 -11.24 -45.07
N VAL A 478 2.86 -11.59 -46.29
CA VAL A 478 1.93 -10.82 -47.14
C VAL A 478 0.59 -10.49 -46.46
N HIS A 479 0.08 -11.33 -45.55
CA HIS A 479 -1.20 -11.12 -44.87
C HIS A 479 -1.19 -10.02 -43.79
N HIS A 480 -0.03 -9.58 -43.31
CA HIS A 480 0.07 -8.58 -42.24
C HIS A 480 0.23 -7.14 -42.75
N LYS A 481 0.64 -6.97 -44.02
CA LYS A 481 0.82 -5.65 -44.65
C LYS A 481 -0.47 -4.83 -44.68
N PHE A 482 -1.58 -5.44 -45.10
CA PHE A 482 -2.85 -4.74 -45.31
C PHE A 482 -3.45 -4.21 -44.00
N LYS A 483 -3.53 -5.07 -42.97
CA LYS A 483 -4.05 -4.69 -41.65
C LYS A 483 -3.21 -3.61 -40.98
N LEU A 484 -1.89 -3.66 -41.19
CA LEU A 484 -0.96 -2.65 -40.66
C LEU A 484 -1.20 -1.27 -41.28
N VAL A 485 -1.40 -1.20 -42.60
CA VAL A 485 -1.71 0.06 -43.30
C VAL A 485 -3.05 0.64 -42.84
N VAL A 486 -4.11 -0.18 -42.76
CA VAL A 486 -5.44 0.23 -42.26
C VAL A 486 -5.34 0.82 -40.85
N MET A 487 -4.56 0.17 -39.99
CA MET A 487 -4.37 0.62 -38.61
C MET A 487 -3.56 1.92 -38.54
N CYS A 488 -2.46 2.03 -39.30
CA CYS A 488 -1.68 3.26 -39.42
C CYS A 488 -2.54 4.43 -39.90
N GLY A 489 -3.41 4.22 -40.90
CA GLY A 489 -4.34 5.25 -41.37
C GLY A 489 -5.32 5.69 -40.29
N THR A 490 -5.82 4.75 -39.48
CA THR A 490 -6.69 5.09 -38.34
C THR A 490 -5.95 5.87 -37.25
N MET A 491 -4.71 5.49 -36.93
CA MET A 491 -3.86 6.17 -35.95
C MET A 491 -3.46 7.58 -36.41
N ALA A 492 -3.18 7.74 -37.70
CA ALA A 492 -2.80 9.01 -38.31
C ALA A 492 -3.89 10.09 -38.20
N ARG A 493 -5.11 9.76 -37.73
CA ARG A 493 -6.13 10.77 -37.35
C ARG A 493 -5.70 11.64 -36.17
N GLN A 494 -4.80 11.16 -35.30
CA GLN A 494 -4.25 11.92 -34.19
C GLN A 494 -2.86 12.46 -34.53
N VAL A 495 -2.62 13.74 -34.24
CA VAL A 495 -1.39 14.46 -34.62
C VAL A 495 -0.12 13.84 -34.03
N ASP A 496 -0.15 13.38 -32.77
CA ASP A 496 1.02 12.79 -32.10
C ASP A 496 1.43 11.44 -32.71
N ALA A 497 0.44 10.63 -33.09
CA ALA A 497 0.69 9.39 -33.81
C ALA A 497 1.17 9.66 -35.24
N ALA A 498 0.57 10.63 -35.93
CA ALA A 498 0.99 11.05 -37.26
C ALA A 498 2.47 11.49 -37.27
N ARG A 499 2.92 12.30 -36.30
CA ARG A 499 4.34 12.71 -36.14
C ARG A 499 5.29 11.51 -36.07
N THR A 500 4.89 10.42 -35.43
CA THR A 500 5.71 9.19 -35.33
C THR A 500 5.71 8.35 -36.61
N LEU A 501 4.70 8.52 -37.49
CA LEU A 501 4.59 7.77 -38.74
C LEU A 501 5.31 8.44 -39.91
N VAL A 502 5.46 9.77 -39.92
CA VAL A 502 6.12 10.52 -41.01
C VAL A 502 7.53 9.99 -41.36
N PRO A 503 8.40 9.59 -40.40
CA PRO A 503 9.70 9.01 -40.74
C PRO A 503 9.64 7.73 -41.59
N LEU A 504 8.49 7.06 -41.65
CA LEU A 504 8.26 5.82 -42.42
C LEU A 504 7.65 6.10 -43.81
N LEU A 505 7.49 7.36 -44.21
CA LEU A 505 6.83 7.73 -45.48
C LEU A 505 7.41 7.01 -46.69
N GLU A 506 8.74 6.96 -46.81
CA GLU A 506 9.42 6.26 -47.92
C GLU A 506 9.09 4.76 -47.96
N VAL A 507 8.92 4.12 -46.80
CA VAL A 507 8.55 2.71 -46.73
C VAL A 507 7.12 2.50 -47.23
N PHE A 508 6.20 3.41 -46.89
CA PHE A 508 4.83 3.37 -47.37
C PHE A 508 4.74 3.63 -48.88
N LEU A 509 5.56 4.52 -49.44
CA LEU A 509 5.65 4.76 -50.88
C LEU A 509 6.22 3.56 -51.64
N GLN A 510 7.25 2.91 -51.11
CA GLN A 510 7.77 1.65 -51.68
C GLN A 510 6.72 0.53 -51.63
N LEU A 511 5.93 0.46 -50.55
CA LEU A 511 4.80 -0.47 -50.45
C LEU A 511 3.72 -0.17 -51.48
N LEU A 512 3.41 1.10 -51.74
CA LEU A 512 2.46 1.52 -52.78
C LEU A 512 2.88 0.97 -54.15
N HIS A 513 4.14 1.15 -54.53
CA HIS A 513 4.68 0.59 -55.76
C HIS A 513 4.61 -0.92 -55.85
N THR A 514 4.97 -1.58 -54.76
CA THR A 514 5.02 -3.05 -54.72
C THR A 514 3.63 -3.66 -54.83
N MET A 515 2.62 -2.96 -54.29
CA MET A 515 1.23 -3.44 -54.20
C MET A 515 0.30 -2.72 -55.19
N GLN A 516 0.83 -2.08 -56.24
CA GLN A 516 0.05 -1.27 -57.19
C GLN A 516 -1.00 -2.07 -57.99
N GLU A 517 -0.92 -3.41 -58.00
CA GLU A 517 -1.91 -4.30 -58.62
C GLU A 517 -3.11 -4.63 -57.72
N ASP A 518 -3.04 -4.27 -56.43
CA ASP A 518 -4.10 -4.49 -55.44
C ASP A 518 -4.80 -3.16 -55.09
N ASP A 519 -5.88 -2.88 -55.81
CA ASP A 519 -6.68 -1.65 -55.65
C ASP A 519 -7.10 -1.40 -54.19
N GLU A 520 -7.47 -2.44 -53.43
CA GLU A 520 -7.91 -2.28 -52.05
C GLU A 520 -6.73 -1.85 -51.16
N PHE A 521 -5.55 -2.40 -51.42
CA PHE A 521 -4.32 -2.02 -50.73
C PHE A 521 -3.91 -0.57 -51.04
N VAL A 522 -3.99 -0.17 -52.31
CA VAL A 522 -3.71 1.20 -52.77
C VAL A 522 -4.65 2.19 -52.10
N VAL A 523 -5.95 1.90 -52.03
CA VAL A 523 -6.93 2.75 -51.33
C VAL A 523 -6.57 2.95 -49.85
N GLN A 524 -6.12 1.89 -49.15
CA GLN A 524 -5.75 2.01 -47.74
C GLN A 524 -4.46 2.83 -47.52
N LEU A 525 -3.48 2.72 -48.42
CA LEU A 525 -2.29 3.56 -48.39
C LEU A 525 -2.62 5.03 -48.68
N LEU A 526 -3.47 5.30 -49.67
CA LEU A 526 -3.97 6.65 -49.97
C LEU A 526 -4.75 7.23 -48.79
N TYR A 527 -5.56 6.42 -48.10
CA TYR A 527 -6.24 6.84 -46.88
C TYR A 527 -5.26 7.23 -45.77
N LEU A 528 -4.19 6.45 -45.57
CA LEU A 528 -3.11 6.81 -44.63
C LEU A 528 -2.46 8.14 -45.01
N PHE A 529 -2.06 8.33 -46.27
CA PHE A 529 -1.46 9.58 -46.72
C PHE A 529 -2.40 10.76 -46.57
N LEU A 530 -3.68 10.58 -46.89
CA LEU A 530 -4.72 11.58 -46.67
C LEU A 530 -4.80 11.99 -45.19
N GLN A 531 -4.81 11.03 -44.25
CA GLN A 531 -4.82 11.38 -42.82
C GLN A 531 -3.56 12.11 -42.37
N LEU A 532 -2.39 11.80 -42.94
CA LEU A 532 -1.15 12.53 -42.65
C LEU A 532 -1.20 13.97 -43.19
N LEU A 533 -1.67 14.16 -44.43
CA LEU A 533 -1.78 15.46 -45.10
C LEU A 533 -2.77 16.41 -44.41
N ARG A 534 -3.78 15.88 -43.72
CA ARG A 534 -4.75 16.70 -42.96
C ARG A 534 -4.14 17.49 -41.80
N HIS A 535 -2.97 17.09 -41.30
CA HIS A 535 -2.29 17.81 -40.23
C HIS A 535 -1.40 18.91 -40.81
N ARG A 536 -1.86 20.16 -40.73
CA ARG A 536 -1.15 21.34 -41.25
C ARG A 536 0.31 21.45 -40.77
N GLU A 537 0.58 21.01 -39.55
CA GLU A 537 1.93 21.02 -38.97
C GLU A 537 2.91 20.06 -39.65
N LEU A 538 2.42 19.04 -40.35
CA LEU A 538 3.25 18.05 -41.06
C LEU A 538 3.45 18.41 -42.53
N ALA A 539 2.71 19.39 -43.06
CA ALA A 539 2.67 19.73 -44.48
C ALA A 539 4.07 20.06 -45.04
N ASN A 540 4.88 20.86 -44.34
CA ASN A 540 6.23 21.21 -44.79
C ASN A 540 7.15 19.99 -44.96
N ARG A 541 6.91 18.92 -44.19
CA ARG A 541 7.73 17.70 -44.24
C ARG A 541 7.20 16.70 -45.27
N LEU A 542 5.89 16.70 -45.52
CA LEU A 542 5.25 15.83 -46.50
C LEU A 542 5.30 16.41 -47.92
N MET A 543 5.24 17.73 -48.06
CA MET A 543 5.06 18.46 -49.33
C MET A 543 6.23 19.40 -49.63
N GLY A 544 7.45 18.85 -49.66
CA GLY A 544 8.59 19.54 -50.26
C GLY A 544 8.44 19.76 -51.78
N PRO A 545 9.31 20.56 -52.43
CA PRO A 545 9.24 20.86 -53.87
C PRO A 545 9.37 19.61 -54.76
N ASP A 546 10.07 18.57 -54.29
CA ASP A 546 10.26 17.28 -54.96
C ASP A 546 9.59 16.11 -54.20
N SER A 547 8.45 16.38 -53.55
CA SER A 547 7.73 15.34 -52.81
C SER A 547 7.27 14.20 -53.72
N ALA A 548 7.85 13.01 -53.51
CA ALA A 548 7.43 11.78 -54.16
C ALA A 548 5.96 11.46 -53.87
N LEU A 549 5.47 11.75 -52.65
CA LEU A 549 4.06 11.59 -52.30
C LEU A 549 3.15 12.44 -53.21
N GLY A 550 3.50 13.72 -53.41
CA GLY A 550 2.75 14.62 -54.28
C GLY A 550 2.71 14.14 -55.73
N ALA A 551 3.85 13.69 -56.26
CA ALA A 551 3.93 13.12 -57.61
C ALA A 551 3.04 11.87 -57.77
N TYR A 552 3.08 10.92 -56.81
CA TYR A 552 2.27 9.71 -56.89
C TYR A 552 0.76 9.98 -56.82
N VAL A 553 0.33 10.92 -55.98
CA VAL A 553 -1.10 11.26 -55.89
C VAL A 553 -1.60 11.91 -57.19
N ILE A 554 -0.74 12.68 -57.88
CA ILE A 554 -1.04 13.23 -59.21
C ILE A 554 -1.13 12.11 -60.25
N ASP A 555 -0.18 11.17 -60.27
CA ASP A 555 -0.18 10.05 -61.23
C ASP A 555 -1.44 9.18 -61.11
N LEU A 556 -1.96 9.01 -59.89
CA LEU A 556 -3.16 8.23 -59.60
C LEU A 556 -4.48 9.01 -59.76
N MET A 557 -4.44 10.30 -60.07
CA MET A 557 -5.65 11.14 -60.07
C MET A 557 -6.68 10.75 -61.15
N HIS A 558 -6.23 10.12 -62.24
CA HIS A 558 -7.07 9.63 -63.33
C HIS A 558 -7.15 8.09 -63.38
N ASP A 559 -6.93 7.42 -62.24
CA ASP A 559 -6.98 5.95 -62.14
C ASP A 559 -8.34 5.37 -62.57
N LYS A 560 -8.38 4.11 -63.00
CA LYS A 560 -9.62 3.43 -63.42
C LYS A 560 -10.57 3.21 -62.25
N ASN A 561 -10.05 2.95 -61.05
CA ASN A 561 -10.84 2.67 -59.87
C ASN A 561 -11.44 3.97 -59.27
N PRO A 562 -12.77 4.06 -59.13
CA PRO A 562 -13.42 5.28 -58.63
C PRO A 562 -13.03 5.64 -57.18
N ALA A 563 -12.74 4.66 -56.33
CA ALA A 563 -12.35 4.90 -54.94
C ALA A 563 -10.94 5.50 -54.82
N ILE A 564 -10.02 5.07 -55.70
CA ILE A 564 -8.67 5.64 -55.80
C ILE A 564 -8.76 7.10 -56.25
N ARG A 565 -9.56 7.39 -57.29
CA ARG A 565 -9.77 8.77 -57.76
C ARG A 565 -10.35 9.66 -56.66
N GLU A 566 -11.35 9.20 -55.93
CA GLU A 566 -11.95 9.95 -54.83
C GLU A 566 -10.92 10.26 -53.72
N MET A 567 -10.08 9.29 -53.34
CA MET A 567 -9.02 9.52 -52.35
C MET A 567 -7.96 10.49 -52.86
N CYS A 568 -7.59 10.40 -54.14
CA CYS A 568 -6.62 11.31 -54.75
C CYS A 568 -7.19 12.73 -54.84
N ASP A 569 -8.43 12.93 -55.30
CA ASP A 569 -9.06 14.25 -55.35
C ASP A 569 -9.10 14.93 -53.98
N ASN A 570 -9.45 14.18 -52.92
CA ASN A 570 -9.42 14.68 -51.54
C ASN A 570 -8.00 15.06 -51.09
N ALA A 571 -7.00 14.26 -51.43
CA ALA A 571 -5.61 14.55 -51.09
C ALA A 571 -5.07 15.76 -51.86
N LEU A 572 -5.39 15.89 -53.16
CA LEU A 572 -4.94 16.98 -54.03
C LEU A 572 -5.51 18.34 -53.62
N VAL A 573 -6.77 18.38 -53.17
CA VAL A 573 -7.36 19.61 -52.60
C VAL A 573 -6.54 20.08 -51.40
N ILE A 574 -6.27 19.17 -50.45
CA ILE A 574 -5.48 19.48 -49.26
C ILE A 574 -4.06 19.90 -49.67
N ILE A 575 -3.43 19.19 -50.60
CA ILE A 575 -2.09 19.55 -51.08
C ILE A 575 -2.06 20.97 -51.69
N GLY A 576 -3.06 21.32 -52.51
CA GLY A 576 -3.19 22.63 -53.12
C GLY A 576 -3.38 23.76 -52.10
N GLU A 577 -4.12 23.52 -51.02
CA GLU A 577 -4.29 24.48 -49.92
C GLU A 577 -2.99 24.75 -49.16
N HIS A 578 -2.09 23.76 -49.08
CA HIS A 578 -0.85 23.87 -48.32
C HIS A 578 0.32 24.46 -49.12
N SER A 579 0.27 24.40 -50.46
CA SER A 579 1.34 24.94 -51.31
C SER A 579 0.83 25.45 -52.67
N GLN A 580 1.06 26.74 -52.92
CA GLN A 580 0.73 27.39 -54.19
C GLN A 580 1.47 26.76 -55.38
N GLU A 581 2.70 26.27 -55.16
CA GLU A 581 3.48 25.62 -56.21
C GLU A 581 2.83 24.29 -56.62
N TRP A 582 2.44 23.48 -55.65
CA TRP A 582 1.72 22.23 -55.90
C TRP A 582 0.34 22.50 -56.52
N ALA A 583 -0.38 23.54 -56.08
CA ALA A 583 -1.65 23.93 -56.69
C ALA A 583 -1.52 24.22 -58.20
N ARG A 584 -0.47 24.94 -58.62
CA ARG A 584 -0.18 25.19 -60.04
C ARG A 584 0.14 23.90 -60.81
N ARG A 585 0.95 23.00 -60.22
CA ARG A 585 1.29 21.69 -60.83
C ARG A 585 0.03 20.85 -61.04
N ILE A 586 -0.84 20.77 -60.04
CA ILE A 586 -2.11 20.03 -60.10
C ILE A 586 -3.04 20.62 -61.17
N ALA A 587 -3.17 21.95 -61.23
CA ALA A 587 -3.97 22.61 -62.26
C ALA A 587 -3.42 22.34 -63.68
N GLY A 588 -2.09 22.36 -63.84
CA GLY A 588 -1.42 22.02 -65.09
C GLY A 588 -1.72 20.60 -65.56
N GLU A 589 -1.63 19.62 -64.66
CA GLU A 589 -1.94 18.21 -65.00
C GLU A 589 -3.42 17.98 -65.29
N ARG A 590 -4.33 18.65 -64.57
CA ARG A 590 -5.77 18.62 -64.91
C ARG A 590 -6.05 19.20 -66.30
N PHE A 591 -5.39 20.30 -66.64
CA PHE A 591 -5.50 20.91 -67.97
C PHE A 591 -4.95 19.99 -69.07
N ARG A 592 -3.77 19.40 -68.85
CA ARG A 592 -3.16 18.45 -69.80
C ARG A 592 -4.05 17.25 -70.04
N TRP A 593 -4.62 16.70 -68.98
CA TRP A 593 -5.50 15.54 -69.12
C TRP A 593 -6.81 15.87 -69.82
N HIS A 594 -7.48 16.98 -69.45
CA HIS A 594 -8.71 17.42 -70.12
C HIS A 594 -8.50 17.67 -71.62
N ASN A 595 -7.33 18.22 -71.97
CA ASN A 595 -6.99 18.57 -73.34
C ASN A 595 -6.05 17.55 -74.01
N ALA A 596 -5.93 16.33 -73.47
CA ALA A 596 -4.92 15.36 -73.92
C ALA A 596 -5.03 15.03 -75.41
N GLN A 597 -6.25 14.89 -75.94
CA GLN A 597 -6.50 14.65 -77.36
C GLN A 597 -6.13 15.85 -78.24
N TRP A 598 -6.36 17.08 -77.75
CA TRP A 598 -5.97 18.30 -78.44
C TRP A 598 -4.45 18.47 -78.44
N LEU A 599 -3.80 18.25 -77.29
CA LEU A 599 -2.34 18.30 -77.14
C LEU A 599 -1.65 17.28 -78.04
N ASP A 600 -2.15 16.03 -78.10
CA ASP A 600 -1.61 14.99 -78.99
C ASP A 600 -1.75 15.38 -80.48
N THR A 601 -2.80 16.12 -80.83
CA THR A 601 -3.02 16.63 -82.20
C THR A 601 -2.12 17.84 -82.53
N VAL A 602 -1.87 18.72 -81.55
CA VAL A 602 -1.01 19.91 -81.69
C VAL A 602 0.48 19.53 -81.67
N GLU A 603 0.88 18.56 -80.85
CA GLU A 603 2.25 18.05 -80.75
C GLU A 603 2.55 17.01 -81.85
N GLY A 604 1.55 16.26 -82.32
CA GLY A 604 1.65 15.21 -83.34
C GLY A 604 1.63 15.70 -84.80
N GLY A 605 1.47 17.01 -85.04
CA GLY A 605 1.60 17.62 -86.36
C GLY A 605 0.43 17.37 -87.31
N ALA A 606 -0.61 18.20 -87.20
CA ALA A 606 -1.53 18.47 -88.31
C ALA A 606 -1.35 19.92 -88.78
N VAL A 607 -0.69 20.04 -89.93
CA VAL A 607 -0.84 21.02 -91.02
C VAL A 607 -1.44 22.37 -90.61
N MET A 608 -0.60 23.41 -90.69
CA MET A 608 -1.05 24.81 -90.78
C MET A 608 -2.15 24.94 -91.84
N ASP A 609 -3.36 25.28 -91.41
CA ASP A 609 -4.25 26.09 -92.23
C ASP A 609 -3.83 27.55 -92.04
N ASP A 610 -3.53 28.21 -93.15
CA ASP A 610 -2.82 29.49 -93.30
C ASP A 610 -3.61 30.74 -92.83
N ASP A 611 -4.51 30.60 -91.84
CA ASP A 611 -5.36 31.69 -91.32
C ASP A 611 -5.10 32.04 -89.84
N TYR A 612 -3.97 31.63 -89.27
CA TYR A 612 -3.60 32.01 -87.89
C TYR A 612 -2.94 33.39 -87.83
N VAL A 613 -3.63 34.36 -87.22
CA VAL A 613 -3.06 35.67 -86.84
C VAL A 613 -2.38 35.55 -85.46
N PRO A 614 -1.06 35.74 -85.34
CA PRO A 614 -0.37 35.70 -84.05
C PRO A 614 -0.80 36.86 -83.15
N GLY A 615 -1.43 36.57 -82.01
CA GLY A 615 -1.76 37.58 -80.99
C GLY A 615 -2.94 37.29 -80.04
N MET A 616 -3.60 36.14 -80.11
CA MET A 616 -4.79 35.84 -79.28
C MET A 616 -4.57 34.86 -78.11
N LEU A 617 -3.32 34.54 -77.75
CA LEU A 617 -3.05 33.77 -76.53
C LEU A 617 -1.92 34.45 -75.76
N PHE A 618 -2.21 34.74 -74.49
CA PHE A 618 -1.40 35.43 -73.48
C PHE A 618 -1.42 36.96 -73.54
N GLU A 619 -2.49 37.56 -73.02
CA GLU A 619 -2.32 38.71 -72.14
C GLU A 619 -2.52 38.27 -70.69
N ASP A 620 -1.47 38.49 -69.91
CA ASP A 620 -1.33 38.28 -68.48
C ASP A 620 -2.35 39.09 -67.67
N GLN A 621 -3.58 38.60 -67.51
CA GLN A 621 -4.53 39.13 -66.53
C GLN A 621 -5.32 38.00 -65.86
N PHE A 622 -4.69 37.30 -64.94
CA PHE A 622 -5.39 36.75 -63.76
C PHE A 622 -5.17 37.74 -62.62
N ASP A 623 -6.20 38.56 -62.38
CA ASP A 623 -6.33 39.44 -61.22
C ASP A 623 -6.75 38.59 -60.01
N ASP A 624 -5.76 38.05 -59.30
CA ASP A 624 -5.96 37.36 -58.03
C ASP A 624 -5.96 38.43 -56.93
N GLY A 625 -7.14 39.01 -56.65
CA GLY A 625 -7.38 40.06 -55.64
C GLY A 625 -7.08 39.64 -54.18
N PHE A 626 -5.81 39.37 -53.89
CA PHE A 626 -5.29 39.04 -52.57
C PHE A 626 -4.07 39.91 -52.25
N ASP A 627 -4.30 41.21 -52.20
CA ASP A 627 -3.29 42.20 -51.78
C ASP A 627 -3.22 42.20 -50.24
N LEU A 628 -2.33 41.37 -49.66
CA LEU A 628 -1.96 41.42 -48.25
C LEU A 628 -0.73 42.31 -48.08
N SER A 629 -0.92 43.62 -48.27
CA SER A 629 0.04 44.64 -47.87
C SER A 629 -0.67 45.85 -47.25
N ASN A 630 -1.38 45.63 -46.14
CA ASN A 630 -1.79 46.71 -45.25
C ASN A 630 -1.59 46.28 -43.79
N ASP A 631 -0.34 46.40 -43.34
CA ASP A 631 -0.02 46.58 -41.92
C ASP A 631 -0.34 48.04 -41.56
N GLU A 632 -1.52 48.30 -41.00
CA GLU A 632 -1.73 49.45 -40.11
C GLU A 632 -2.31 48.98 -38.77
N PRO A 633 -1.76 49.45 -37.64
CA PRO A 633 -2.16 48.99 -36.31
C PRO A 633 -3.37 49.78 -35.82
N LEU A 634 -4.34 49.10 -35.22
CA LEU A 634 -5.45 49.74 -34.53
C LEU A 634 -5.51 49.32 -33.06
N TYR A 635 -5.46 50.36 -32.22
CA TYR A 635 -5.93 50.43 -30.84
C TYR A 635 -7.36 49.91 -30.67
#